data_AF-A0A9P1HE05-F1
#
_entry.id   AF-A0A9P1HE05-F1
#
_cell.length_a   1.000
_cell.length_b   1.000
_cell.length_c   1.000
_cell.angle_alpha   90.00
_cell.angle_beta   90.00
_cell.angle_gamma   90.00
#
_symmetry.space_group_name_H-M   'P 1'
#
loop_
_entity.id
_entity.type
_entity.pdbx_description
1 polymer ?
#
loop_
_entity_poly.entity_id
_entity_poly.type
_entity_poly.pdbx_seq_one_letter_code
_entity_poly.pdbx_strand_id
1 'polypeptide(L)'
;NVIPLHLAAQQGHISVVGMLLSRSTQQQHAKDWRGRTPLHLAAMNGHYEMVSLLIAQGSNINVMDQNGWTGMHFATKAGHLNVVQLFVKSSADALAETKEGKVPLCFAAAHNHIDCLRFLLKQKHDTHQLMEDRKFVFDLMVCGKGNDNEPLQEFILQSPAPIDTAVKLSALYRDMSEKEKERAKDLSNVSVFSENMAVELLSITASEYNAALLLKAKDNRGRPLLDVLIENEQKEVVSYASVQRYLTEIWTARVDWSFGKTVAFSLFVLMCPPAWFYFSLPLDSRIGRAPIIKFVCHIVSHVYFTILLTVVVLNITHKMYETTSVIPNSVEWLLLLWLSGNLVSELSSMGGGSGLGIVKVLILVLSAAAIAVHVLAFLLPALVLTHLDNDEKLHFARTMLYLKNQLFAFALLFAFVEYLDFLTVHHLFGPWAIIIRDLMYDLARFLVILLLFVAGF
;
A
#
# COMPACT_ATOMS: atom_id res chain seq x y z
N ASN A 1 -7.66 27.13 46.91
CA ASN A 1 -8.90 27.94 46.93
C ASN A 1 -10.06 27.09 46.44
N VAL A 2 -10.93 26.68 47.36
CA VAL A 2 -12.20 26.01 47.02
C VAL A 2 -13.19 27.09 46.65
N ILE A 3 -13.78 26.99 45.46
CA ILE A 3 -14.78 27.95 44.99
C ILE A 3 -16.15 27.29 45.25
N PRO A 4 -17.03 27.85 46.09
CA PRO A 4 -18.30 27.22 46.48
C PRO A 4 -19.18 26.83 45.28
N LEU A 5 -19.17 27.65 44.22
CA LEU A 5 -19.90 27.38 42.99
C LEU A 5 -19.42 26.11 42.28
N HIS A 6 -18.12 25.83 42.28
CA HIS A 6 -17.55 24.61 41.69
C HIS A 6 -18.03 23.36 42.42
N LEU A 7 -18.05 23.37 43.75
CA LEU A 7 -18.55 22.24 44.54
C LEU A 7 -20.05 22.03 44.33
N ALA A 8 -20.83 23.11 44.33
CA ALA A 8 -22.27 23.02 44.10
C ALA A 8 -22.60 22.51 42.67
N ALA A 9 -21.84 22.95 41.66
CA ALA A 9 -21.97 22.46 40.29
C ALA A 9 -21.52 21.00 40.13
N GLN A 10 -20.44 20.61 40.81
CA GLN A 10 -19.92 19.24 40.82
C GLN A 10 -20.92 18.24 41.43
N GLN A 11 -21.68 18.65 42.44
CA GLN A 11 -22.68 17.82 43.13
C GLN A 11 -24.11 18.01 42.60
N GLY A 12 -24.31 18.86 41.58
CA GLY A 12 -25.63 19.08 40.98
C GLY A 12 -26.63 19.84 41.86
N HIS A 13 -26.17 20.63 42.83
CA HIS A 13 -27.04 21.41 43.73
C HIS A 13 -27.57 22.68 43.06
N ILE A 14 -28.58 22.54 42.19
CA ILE A 14 -29.16 23.60 41.34
C ILE A 14 -29.62 24.81 42.16
N SER A 15 -30.29 24.59 43.29
CA SER A 15 -30.78 25.67 44.17
C SER A 15 -29.65 26.53 44.74
N VAL A 16 -28.55 25.90 45.14
CA VAL A 16 -27.36 26.57 45.67
C VAL A 16 -26.66 27.35 44.57
N VAL A 17 -26.50 26.76 43.38
CA VAL A 17 -25.94 27.45 42.21
C VAL A 17 -26.79 28.66 41.80
N GLY A 18 -28.12 28.50 41.76
CA GLY A 18 -29.03 29.62 41.49
C GLY A 18 -28.91 30.75 42.51
N MET A 19 -28.80 30.43 43.80
CA MET A 19 -28.58 31.43 44.84
C MET A 19 -27.23 32.15 44.68
N LEU A 20 -26.14 31.40 44.41
CA LEU A 20 -24.80 31.98 44.23
C LEU A 20 -24.73 32.90 43.00
N LEU A 21 -25.30 32.46 41.87
CA LEU A 21 -25.34 33.25 40.64
C LEU A 21 -26.26 34.47 40.74
N SER A 22 -27.33 34.40 41.54
CA SER A 22 -28.18 35.57 41.83
C SER A 22 -27.43 36.69 42.58
N ARG A 23 -26.35 36.35 43.29
CA ARG A 23 -25.51 37.32 44.02
C ARG A 23 -24.34 37.82 43.18
N SER A 24 -23.72 36.97 42.37
CA SER A 24 -22.68 37.37 41.44
C SER A 24 -22.54 36.37 40.30
N THR A 25 -22.81 36.84 39.07
CA THR A 25 -22.63 36.04 37.85
C THR A 25 -21.15 35.84 37.49
N GLN A 26 -20.24 36.67 37.99
CA GLN A 26 -18.80 36.55 37.70
C GLN A 26 -18.21 35.22 38.16
N GLN A 27 -18.80 34.61 39.20
CA GLN A 27 -18.34 33.33 39.74
C GLN A 27 -18.43 32.19 38.71
N GLN A 28 -19.31 32.29 37.70
CA GLN A 28 -19.45 31.27 36.66
C GLN A 28 -18.21 31.13 35.76
N HIS A 29 -17.39 32.19 35.67
CA HIS A 29 -16.15 32.20 34.90
C HIS A 29 -14.92 31.92 35.76
N ALA A 30 -15.08 31.73 37.07
CA ALA A 30 -13.97 31.45 37.95
C ALA A 30 -13.34 30.10 37.59
N LYS A 31 -12.00 30.06 37.56
CA LYS A 31 -11.23 28.87 37.26
C LYS A 31 -10.61 28.30 38.53
N ASP A 32 -10.67 26.99 38.69
CA ASP A 32 -9.93 26.31 39.75
C ASP A 32 -8.43 26.19 39.42
N TRP A 33 -7.66 25.52 40.27
CA TRP A 33 -6.21 25.36 40.10
C TRP A 33 -5.79 24.55 38.86
N ARG A 34 -6.72 23.79 38.23
CA ARG A 34 -6.53 23.09 36.95
C ARG A 34 -7.09 23.87 35.76
N GLY A 35 -7.58 25.10 35.99
CA GLY A 35 -8.22 25.90 34.96
C GLY A 35 -9.69 25.55 34.69
N ARG A 36 -10.31 24.68 35.49
CA ARG A 36 -11.68 24.20 35.27
C ARG A 36 -12.70 25.20 35.80
N THR A 37 -13.78 25.36 35.07
CA THR A 37 -14.96 26.16 35.44
C THR A 37 -16.05 25.28 36.05
N PRO A 38 -17.08 25.84 36.70
CA PRO A 38 -18.23 25.07 37.20
C PRO A 38 -18.90 24.23 36.09
N LEU A 39 -18.93 24.74 34.86
CA LEU A 39 -19.47 24.03 33.69
C LEU A 39 -18.72 22.72 33.40
N HIS A 40 -17.38 22.71 33.51
CA HIS A 40 -16.58 21.49 33.34
C HIS A 40 -16.93 20.43 34.39
N LEU A 41 -17.11 20.85 35.65
CA LEU A 41 -17.40 19.93 36.75
C LEU A 41 -18.83 19.39 36.67
N ALA A 42 -19.80 20.22 36.30
CA ALA A 42 -21.17 19.77 36.06
C ALA A 42 -21.24 18.78 34.88
N ALA A 43 -20.48 19.05 33.82
CA ALA A 43 -20.39 18.17 32.65
C ALA A 43 -19.73 16.83 32.95
N MET A 44 -18.63 16.83 33.73
CA MET A 44 -17.91 15.63 34.16
C MET A 44 -18.78 14.67 34.98
N ASN A 45 -19.76 15.18 35.74
CA ASN A 45 -20.64 14.38 36.60
C ASN A 45 -22.04 14.17 35.98
N GLY A 46 -22.27 14.62 34.74
CA GLY A 46 -23.50 14.30 34.00
C GLY A 46 -24.74 15.06 34.48
N HIS A 47 -24.58 16.16 35.22
CA HIS A 47 -25.70 16.94 35.75
C HIS A 47 -26.35 17.80 34.66
N TYR A 48 -27.21 17.19 33.85
CA TYR A 48 -27.86 17.83 32.70
C TYR A 48 -28.54 19.15 33.02
N GLU A 49 -29.38 19.21 34.06
CA GLU A 49 -30.09 20.44 34.44
C GLU A 49 -29.13 21.54 34.90
N MET A 50 -28.05 21.15 35.60
CA MET A 50 -27.00 22.07 36.03
C MET A 50 -26.24 22.66 34.83
N VAL A 51 -25.86 21.81 33.87
CA VAL A 51 -25.20 22.25 32.62
C VAL A 51 -26.12 23.18 31.85
N SER A 52 -27.40 22.84 31.71
CA SER A 52 -28.41 23.68 31.07
C SER A 52 -28.54 25.05 31.73
N LEU A 53 -28.62 25.09 33.07
CA LEU A 53 -28.68 26.33 33.83
C LEU A 53 -27.42 27.18 33.61
N LEU A 54 -26.23 26.59 33.72
CA LEU A 54 -24.97 27.32 33.57
C LEU A 54 -24.81 27.91 32.15
N ILE A 55 -25.23 27.18 31.12
CA ILE A 55 -25.26 27.67 29.73
C ILE A 55 -26.27 28.82 29.60
N ALA A 56 -27.48 28.67 30.14
CA ALA A 56 -28.51 29.70 30.10
C ALA A 56 -28.10 31.00 30.82
N GLN A 57 -27.25 30.91 31.85
CA GLN A 57 -26.68 32.05 32.58
C GLN A 57 -25.47 32.71 31.88
N GLY A 58 -25.12 32.25 30.67
CA GLY A 58 -24.06 32.85 29.85
C GLY A 58 -22.67 32.28 30.09
N SER A 59 -22.55 31.06 30.63
CA SER A 59 -21.26 30.38 30.68
C SER A 59 -20.72 30.13 29.27
N ASN A 60 -19.44 30.45 29.04
CA ASN A 60 -18.78 30.13 27.78
C ASN A 60 -18.65 28.61 27.63
N ILE A 61 -19.35 28.04 26.65
CA ILE A 61 -19.42 26.59 26.40
C ILE A 61 -18.08 26.01 25.95
N ASN A 62 -17.32 26.78 25.18
CA ASN A 62 -16.03 26.37 24.60
C ASN A 62 -14.84 26.80 25.46
N VAL A 63 -15.08 27.14 26.73
CA VAL A 63 -13.99 27.46 27.65
C VAL A 63 -13.11 26.22 27.86
N MET A 64 -11.79 26.44 27.77
CA MET A 64 -10.79 25.39 27.97
C MET A 64 -10.13 25.48 29.36
N ASP A 65 -9.84 24.31 29.91
CA ASP A 65 -8.99 24.14 31.09
C ASP A 65 -7.48 24.25 30.73
N GLN A 66 -6.59 24.02 31.70
CA GLN A 66 -5.14 24.10 31.46
C GLN A 66 -4.61 23.08 30.47
N ASN A 67 -5.33 22.00 30.18
CA ASN A 67 -4.93 20.95 29.24
C ASN A 67 -5.64 21.08 27.88
N GLY A 68 -6.41 22.17 27.68
CA GLY A 68 -7.22 22.36 26.46
C GLY A 68 -8.55 21.61 26.49
N TRP A 69 -8.97 21.07 27.64
CA TRP A 69 -10.22 20.31 27.72
C TRP A 69 -11.39 21.28 27.83
N THR A 70 -12.43 21.04 27.04
CA THR A 70 -13.74 21.72 27.13
C THR A 70 -14.71 20.90 27.97
N GLY A 71 -15.85 21.51 28.34
CA GLY A 71 -16.93 20.77 29.01
C GLY A 71 -17.38 19.52 28.25
N MET A 72 -17.39 19.58 26.91
CA MET A 72 -17.73 18.42 26.08
C MET A 72 -16.74 17.27 26.26
N HIS A 73 -15.42 17.52 26.33
CA HIS A 73 -14.41 16.47 26.56
C HIS A 73 -14.64 15.71 27.87
N PHE A 74 -14.99 16.43 28.94
CA PHE A 74 -15.28 15.79 30.22
C PHE A 74 -16.57 14.96 30.17
N ALA A 75 -17.62 15.47 29.54
CA ALA A 75 -18.88 14.74 29.38
C ALA A 75 -18.71 13.48 28.52
N THR A 76 -17.92 13.55 27.43
CA THR A 76 -17.67 12.40 26.55
C THR A 76 -16.79 11.35 27.22
N LYS A 77 -15.74 11.76 27.93
CA LYS A 77 -14.90 10.86 28.72
C LYS A 77 -15.68 10.13 29.81
N ALA A 78 -16.67 10.78 30.41
CA ALA A 78 -17.51 10.21 31.46
C ALA A 78 -18.75 9.44 30.92
N GLY A 79 -19.00 9.48 29.60
CA GLY A 79 -20.08 8.75 28.96
C GLY A 79 -21.48 9.37 29.11
N HIS A 80 -21.58 10.66 29.42
CA HIS A 80 -22.87 11.32 29.66
C HIS A 80 -23.52 11.83 28.37
N LEU A 81 -24.15 10.93 27.61
CA LEU A 81 -24.75 11.22 26.29
C LEU A 81 -25.71 12.42 26.31
N ASN A 82 -26.59 12.50 27.30
CA ASN A 82 -27.57 13.59 27.45
C ASN A 82 -26.89 14.98 27.53
N VAL A 83 -25.76 15.07 28.23
CA VAL A 83 -24.96 16.29 28.33
C VAL A 83 -24.23 16.58 27.02
N VAL A 84 -23.66 15.56 26.37
CA VAL A 84 -23.02 15.72 25.05
C VAL A 84 -24.02 16.23 24.01
N GLN A 85 -25.23 15.68 23.99
CA GLN A 85 -26.31 16.15 23.13
C GLN A 85 -26.70 17.60 23.42
N LEU A 86 -26.75 18.00 24.69
CA LEU A 86 -27.02 19.39 25.08
C LEU A 86 -25.94 20.33 24.56
N PHE A 87 -24.66 19.94 24.67
CA PHE A 87 -23.57 20.75 24.15
C PHE A 87 -23.65 20.92 22.63
N VAL A 88 -23.89 19.84 21.87
CA VAL A 88 -24.07 19.93 20.40
C VAL A 88 -25.26 20.81 20.04
N LYS A 89 -26.41 20.65 20.72
CA LYS A 89 -27.60 21.52 20.52
C LYS A 89 -27.31 22.99 20.82
N SER A 90 -26.39 23.26 21.75
CA SER A 90 -25.99 24.60 22.14
C SER A 90 -24.83 25.15 21.30
N SER A 91 -24.54 24.54 20.14
CA SER A 91 -23.45 24.94 19.22
C SER A 91 -22.05 24.92 19.86
N ALA A 92 -21.81 23.98 20.78
CA ALA A 92 -20.46 23.70 21.26
C ALA A 92 -19.56 23.23 20.11
N ASP A 93 -18.28 23.59 20.18
CA ASP A 93 -17.29 23.13 19.22
C ASP A 93 -16.91 21.67 19.50
N ALA A 94 -17.43 20.76 18.67
CA ALA A 94 -17.13 19.34 18.73
C ALA A 94 -15.75 18.98 18.16
N LEU A 95 -15.07 19.93 17.52
CA LEU A 95 -13.73 19.78 16.95
C LEU A 95 -12.66 20.47 17.79
N ALA A 96 -13.03 20.99 18.97
CA ALA A 96 -12.08 21.55 19.91
C ALA A 96 -11.01 20.50 20.25
N GLU A 97 -9.74 20.83 20.04
CA GLU A 97 -8.63 19.94 20.35
C GLU A 97 -8.06 20.22 21.74
N THR A 98 -7.77 19.15 22.46
CA THR A 98 -6.90 19.21 23.65
C THR A 98 -5.46 19.54 23.26
N LYS A 99 -4.60 19.82 24.25
CA LYS A 99 -3.15 20.00 24.00
C LYS A 99 -2.45 18.78 23.40
N GLU A 100 -3.07 17.60 23.48
CA GLU A 100 -2.58 16.37 22.84
C GLU A 100 -3.10 16.21 21.39
N GLY A 101 -3.83 17.18 20.85
CA GLY A 101 -4.45 17.10 19.52
C GLY A 101 -5.68 16.18 19.46
N LYS A 102 -6.24 15.79 20.62
CA LYS A 102 -7.41 14.90 20.67
C LYS A 102 -8.71 15.68 20.78
N VAL A 103 -9.70 15.25 20.01
CA VAL A 103 -11.08 15.76 20.03
C VAL A 103 -11.98 14.97 20.99
N PRO A 104 -13.17 15.47 21.38
CA PRO A 104 -14.07 14.79 22.32
C PRO A 104 -14.45 13.37 21.93
N LEU A 105 -14.57 13.08 20.63
CA LEU A 105 -14.87 11.75 20.09
C LEU A 105 -13.81 10.71 20.46
N CYS A 106 -12.52 11.08 20.45
CA CYS A 106 -11.42 10.18 20.81
C CYS A 106 -11.57 9.63 22.23
N PHE A 107 -12.08 10.44 23.16
CA PHE A 107 -12.28 10.03 24.54
C PHE A 107 -13.48 9.10 24.71
N ALA A 108 -14.52 9.24 23.87
CA ALA A 108 -15.64 8.31 23.83
C ALA A 108 -15.18 6.92 23.35
N ALA A 109 -14.32 6.85 22.32
CA ALA A 109 -13.69 5.60 21.88
C ALA A 109 -12.81 4.99 22.97
N ALA A 110 -11.89 5.76 23.55
CA ALA A 110 -10.91 5.28 24.53
C ALA A 110 -11.53 4.71 25.82
N HIS A 111 -12.75 5.13 26.17
CA HIS A 111 -13.48 4.65 27.36
C HIS A 111 -14.66 3.75 27.02
N ASN A 112 -14.78 3.32 25.75
CA ASN A 112 -15.84 2.43 25.27
C ASN A 112 -17.28 2.96 25.50
N HIS A 113 -17.47 4.27 25.39
CA HIS A 113 -18.77 4.93 25.50
C HIS A 113 -19.47 4.97 24.13
N ILE A 114 -19.96 3.81 23.69
CA ILE A 114 -20.48 3.56 22.33
C ILE A 114 -21.59 4.54 21.93
N ASP A 115 -22.53 4.85 22.82
CA ASP A 115 -23.63 5.77 22.49
C ASP A 115 -23.13 7.20 22.24
N CYS A 116 -22.17 7.66 23.05
CA CYS A 116 -21.52 8.96 22.85
C CYS A 116 -20.71 8.97 21.56
N LEU A 117 -19.97 7.90 21.30
CA LEU A 117 -19.18 7.72 20.09
C LEU A 117 -20.07 7.78 18.85
N ARG A 118 -21.12 6.95 18.77
CA ARG A 118 -22.07 6.92 17.64
C ARG A 118 -22.77 8.27 17.42
N PHE A 119 -23.16 8.95 18.50
CA PHE A 119 -23.78 10.27 18.39
C PHE A 119 -22.82 11.30 17.78
N LEU A 120 -21.55 11.29 18.21
CA LEU A 120 -20.53 12.22 17.73
C LEU A 120 -20.02 11.86 16.33
N LEU A 121 -19.99 10.58 15.95
CA LEU A 121 -19.69 10.14 14.58
C LEU A 121 -20.67 10.70 13.55
N LYS A 122 -21.92 10.93 13.95
CA LYS A 122 -22.93 11.58 13.09
C LYS A 122 -22.75 13.10 12.98
N GLN A 123 -21.88 13.69 13.80
CA GLN A 123 -21.53 15.10 13.68
C GLN A 123 -20.34 15.25 12.72
N LYS A 124 -20.09 16.49 12.26
CA LYS A 124 -18.91 16.78 11.43
C LYS A 124 -17.63 16.46 12.21
N HIS A 125 -16.71 15.74 11.58
CA HIS A 125 -15.39 15.39 12.11
C HIS A 125 -14.37 15.22 10.98
N ASP A 126 -13.10 15.40 11.28
CA ASP A 126 -12.00 15.16 10.33
C ASP A 126 -11.59 13.69 10.40
N THR A 127 -12.03 12.90 9.41
CA THR A 127 -11.72 11.47 9.35
C THR A 127 -10.24 11.21 9.08
N HIS A 128 -9.57 12.06 8.31
CA HIS A 128 -8.17 11.86 7.96
C HIS A 128 -7.28 12.01 9.19
N GLN A 129 -7.49 13.07 9.96
CA GLN A 129 -6.76 13.31 11.20
C GLN A 129 -6.99 12.17 12.22
N LEU A 130 -8.22 11.69 12.34
CA LEU A 130 -8.54 10.57 13.24
C LEU A 130 -7.87 9.25 12.82
N MET A 131 -7.75 9.00 11.52
CA MET A 131 -7.08 7.80 11.00
C MET A 131 -5.56 7.81 11.19
N GLU A 132 -4.95 9.00 11.28
CA GLU A 132 -3.53 9.13 11.60
C GLU A 132 -3.23 8.74 13.07
N ASP A 133 -4.19 8.96 13.99
CA ASP A 133 -4.07 8.53 15.38
C ASP A 133 -4.31 7.02 15.50
N ARG A 134 -3.21 6.24 15.46
CA ARG A 134 -3.23 4.78 15.65
C ARG A 134 -3.93 4.36 16.94
N LYS A 135 -3.88 5.17 18.00
CA LYS A 135 -4.57 4.87 19.25
C LYS A 135 -6.08 4.96 19.08
N PHE A 136 -6.58 6.01 18.43
CA PHE A 136 -8.00 6.12 18.10
C PHE A 136 -8.48 4.96 17.23
N VAL A 137 -7.72 4.60 16.18
CA VAL A 137 -8.08 3.48 15.29
C VAL A 137 -8.15 2.16 16.06
N PHE A 138 -7.24 1.93 16.99
CA PHE A 138 -7.28 0.78 17.89
C PHE A 138 -8.48 0.82 18.85
N ASP A 139 -8.73 1.95 19.50
CA ASP A 139 -9.86 2.14 20.42
C ASP A 139 -11.20 1.95 19.68
N LEU A 140 -11.30 2.35 18.41
CA LEU A 140 -12.45 2.12 17.55
C LEU A 140 -12.68 0.64 17.27
N MET A 141 -11.61 -0.15 17.05
CA MET A 141 -11.70 -1.61 16.93
C MET A 141 -12.22 -2.24 18.23
N VAL A 142 -11.73 -1.77 19.38
CA VAL A 142 -12.20 -2.26 20.69
C VAL A 142 -13.69 -1.97 20.88
N CYS A 143 -14.16 -0.78 20.49
CA CYS A 143 -15.58 -0.44 20.51
C CYS A 143 -16.41 -1.32 19.56
N GLY A 144 -15.84 -1.73 18.41
CA GLY A 144 -16.51 -2.59 17.44
C GLY A 144 -16.71 -4.03 17.92
N LYS A 145 -15.76 -4.58 18.68
CA LYS A 145 -15.76 -5.99 19.13
C LYS A 145 -17.02 -6.42 19.89
N GLY A 146 -17.61 -5.52 20.67
CA GLY A 146 -18.82 -5.80 21.47
C GLY A 146 -20.15 -5.44 20.79
N ASN A 147 -20.12 -4.85 19.59
CA ASN A 147 -21.28 -4.25 18.93
C ASN A 147 -21.29 -4.52 17.41
N ASP A 148 -20.89 -5.72 17.00
CA ASP A 148 -20.90 -6.15 15.59
C ASP A 148 -20.23 -5.16 14.62
N ASN A 149 -19.18 -4.47 15.08
CA ASN A 149 -18.47 -3.41 14.35
C ASN A 149 -19.35 -2.20 13.91
N GLU A 150 -20.54 -2.02 14.49
CA GLU A 150 -21.42 -0.87 14.18
C GLU A 150 -20.70 0.50 14.29
N PRO A 151 -19.87 0.79 15.32
CA PRO A 151 -19.20 2.09 15.41
C PRO A 151 -18.21 2.31 14.26
N LEU A 152 -17.52 1.26 13.83
CA LEU A 152 -16.59 1.32 12.70
C LEU A 152 -17.34 1.52 11.38
N GLN A 153 -18.45 0.79 11.19
CA GLN A 153 -19.31 0.98 10.03
C GLN A 153 -19.81 2.43 9.96
N GLU A 154 -20.29 2.99 11.07
CA GLU A 154 -20.75 4.38 11.13
C GLU A 154 -19.61 5.35 10.81
N PHE A 155 -18.39 5.12 11.33
CA PHE A 155 -17.22 5.94 11.01
C PHE A 155 -16.89 5.94 9.50
N ILE A 156 -16.96 4.78 8.85
CA ILE A 156 -16.75 4.67 7.41
C ILE A 156 -17.85 5.40 6.63
N LEU A 157 -19.12 5.17 6.97
CA LEU A 157 -20.26 5.71 6.23
C LEU A 157 -20.43 7.24 6.38
N GLN A 158 -20.06 7.80 7.54
CA GLN A 158 -20.13 9.24 7.79
C GLN A 158 -18.92 10.01 7.22
N SER A 159 -17.91 9.31 6.70
CA SER A 159 -16.75 9.92 6.06
C SER A 159 -17.11 10.57 4.71
N PRO A 160 -16.38 11.62 4.27
CA PRO A 160 -16.63 12.26 2.97
C PRO A 160 -16.34 11.33 1.78
N ALA A 161 -15.48 10.33 1.96
CA ALA A 161 -15.14 9.32 0.96
C ALA A 161 -15.14 7.93 1.61
N PRO A 162 -16.30 7.26 1.72
CA PRO A 162 -16.45 5.99 2.43
C PRO A 162 -15.56 4.87 1.90
N ILE A 163 -15.43 4.74 0.58
CA ILE A 163 -14.61 3.70 -0.05
C ILE A 163 -13.13 3.91 0.26
N ASP A 164 -12.62 5.15 0.13
CA ASP A 164 -11.23 5.49 0.43
C ASP A 164 -10.90 5.27 1.91
N THR A 165 -11.82 5.69 2.80
CA THR A 165 -11.71 5.50 4.25
C THR A 165 -11.67 4.02 4.61
N ALA A 166 -12.57 3.20 4.06
CA ALA A 166 -12.63 1.75 4.32
C ALA A 166 -11.35 1.04 3.86
N VAL A 167 -10.85 1.37 2.66
CA VAL A 167 -9.60 0.82 2.09
C VAL A 167 -8.40 1.15 2.98
N LYS A 168 -8.24 2.43 3.34
CA LYS A 168 -7.12 2.88 4.17
C LYS A 168 -7.22 2.29 5.58
N LEU A 169 -8.41 2.23 6.18
CA LEU A 169 -8.62 1.57 7.48
C LEU A 169 -8.28 0.09 7.43
N SER A 170 -8.71 -0.63 6.40
CA SER A 170 -8.34 -2.04 6.20
C SER A 170 -6.83 -2.23 6.25
N ALA A 171 -6.08 -1.42 5.49
CA ALA A 171 -4.62 -1.47 5.46
C ALA A 171 -3.99 -1.09 6.81
N LEU A 172 -4.52 -0.05 7.49
CA LEU A 172 -4.05 0.34 8.81
C LEU A 172 -4.25 -0.79 9.84
N TYR A 173 -5.40 -1.47 9.84
CA TYR A 173 -5.67 -2.60 10.71
C TYR A 173 -4.79 -3.80 10.40
N ARG A 174 -4.52 -4.07 9.12
CA ARG A 174 -3.58 -5.12 8.70
C ARG A 174 -2.18 -4.85 9.22
N ASP A 175 -1.64 -3.65 8.99
CA ASP A 175 -0.31 -3.22 9.48
C ASP A 175 -0.21 -3.29 11.02
N MET A 176 -1.27 -2.90 11.73
CA MET A 176 -1.31 -3.05 13.19
C MET A 176 -1.34 -4.51 13.63
N SER A 177 -2.04 -5.40 12.91
CA SER A 177 -2.11 -6.83 13.24
C SER A 177 -0.77 -7.55 13.12
N GLU A 178 0.11 -7.08 12.23
CA GLU A 178 1.47 -7.63 12.08
C GLU A 178 2.39 -7.18 13.22
N LYS A 179 2.18 -5.96 13.74
CA LYS A 179 2.99 -5.37 14.81
C LYS A 179 2.55 -5.84 16.20
N GLU A 180 1.25 -5.95 16.44
CA GLU A 180 0.67 -6.29 17.74
C GLU A 180 0.24 -7.76 17.82
N LYS A 181 0.99 -8.57 18.56
CA LYS A 181 0.76 -10.03 18.61
C LYS A 181 -0.45 -10.44 19.44
N GLU A 182 -0.78 -9.72 20.52
CA GLU A 182 -1.83 -10.14 21.46
C GLU A 182 -3.24 -10.06 20.84
N ARG A 183 -3.48 -9.02 20.03
CA ARG A 183 -4.79 -8.75 19.40
C ARG A 183 -4.75 -8.86 17.88
N ALA A 184 -3.71 -9.47 17.32
CA ALA A 184 -3.53 -9.64 15.87
C ALA A 184 -4.78 -10.20 15.18
N LYS A 185 -5.43 -11.22 15.79
CA LYS A 185 -6.63 -11.84 15.23
C LYS A 185 -7.82 -10.87 15.18
N ASP A 186 -8.05 -10.10 16.23
CA ASP A 186 -9.14 -9.13 16.28
C ASP A 186 -8.91 -8.02 15.26
N LEU A 187 -7.68 -7.49 15.18
CA LEU A 187 -7.27 -6.50 14.18
C LEU A 187 -7.43 -7.02 12.75
N SER A 188 -7.04 -8.27 12.48
CA SER A 188 -7.20 -8.91 11.17
C SER A 188 -8.67 -9.08 10.80
N ASN A 189 -9.53 -9.50 11.73
CA ASN A 189 -10.97 -9.60 11.48
C ASN A 189 -11.59 -8.25 11.10
N VAL A 190 -11.17 -7.18 11.78
CA VAL A 190 -11.65 -5.82 11.51
C VAL A 190 -11.07 -5.23 10.21
N SER A 191 -9.84 -5.61 9.86
CA SER A 191 -9.25 -5.33 8.53
C SER A 191 -10.11 -5.93 7.42
N VAL A 192 -10.43 -7.23 7.52
CA VAL A 192 -11.28 -7.94 6.55
C VAL A 192 -12.69 -7.34 6.50
N PHE A 193 -13.27 -6.98 7.65
CA PHE A 193 -14.57 -6.29 7.68
C PHE A 193 -14.54 -4.97 6.91
N SER A 194 -13.47 -4.17 7.09
CA SER A 194 -13.31 -2.89 6.39
C SER A 194 -13.11 -3.08 4.88
N GLU A 195 -12.36 -4.12 4.47
CA GLU A 195 -12.20 -4.48 3.05
C GLU A 195 -13.53 -4.91 2.42
N ASN A 196 -14.30 -5.75 3.10
CA ASN A 196 -15.63 -6.16 2.64
C ASN A 196 -16.60 -4.97 2.52
N MET A 197 -16.57 -4.03 3.46
CA MET A 197 -17.34 -2.79 3.38
C MET A 197 -16.96 -1.98 2.13
N ALA A 198 -15.67 -1.90 1.79
CA ALA A 198 -15.23 -1.24 0.57
C ALA A 198 -15.75 -1.95 -0.69
N VAL A 199 -15.75 -3.29 -0.72
CA VAL A 199 -16.33 -4.10 -1.82
C VAL A 199 -17.83 -3.80 -1.97
N GLU A 200 -18.58 -3.82 -0.87
CA GLU A 200 -20.03 -3.58 -0.89
C GLU A 200 -20.34 -2.16 -1.40
N LEU A 201 -19.67 -1.14 -0.87
CA LEU A 201 -19.86 0.25 -1.30
C LEU A 201 -19.48 0.44 -2.78
N LEU A 202 -18.39 -0.19 -3.23
CA LEU A 202 -18.01 -0.18 -4.64
C LEU A 202 -19.05 -0.89 -5.51
N SER A 203 -19.62 -2.01 -5.04
CA SER A 203 -20.64 -2.76 -5.77
C SER A 203 -21.92 -1.94 -5.96
N ILE A 204 -22.37 -1.25 -4.91
CA ILE A 204 -23.56 -0.40 -4.95
C ILE A 204 -23.33 0.74 -5.95
N THR A 205 -22.21 1.46 -5.81
CA THR A 205 -21.88 2.58 -6.70
C THR A 205 -21.66 2.15 -8.15
N ALA A 206 -21.07 0.99 -8.40
CA ALA A 206 -20.88 0.45 -9.75
C ALA A 206 -22.19 -0.06 -10.39
N SER A 207 -23.20 -0.40 -9.59
CA SER A 207 -24.52 -0.80 -10.08
C SER A 207 -25.34 0.40 -10.58
N GLU A 208 -25.18 1.56 -9.93
CA GLU A 208 -25.90 2.78 -10.28
C GLU A 208 -25.13 3.67 -11.27
N TYR A 209 -23.79 3.70 -11.16
CA TYR A 209 -22.92 4.59 -11.91
C TYR A 209 -21.77 3.84 -12.59
N ASN A 210 -21.09 4.50 -13.53
CA ASN A 210 -19.93 3.94 -14.19
C ASN A 210 -18.73 3.85 -13.22
N ALA A 211 -18.31 2.62 -12.88
CA ALA A 211 -17.15 2.34 -12.04
C ALA A 211 -15.86 3.05 -12.52
N ALA A 212 -15.73 3.29 -13.83
CA ALA A 212 -14.58 4.01 -14.39
C ALA A 212 -14.42 5.44 -13.85
N LEU A 213 -15.53 6.13 -13.54
CA LEU A 213 -15.48 7.48 -12.99
C LEU A 213 -14.92 7.46 -11.57
N LEU A 214 -15.41 6.51 -10.76
CA LEU A 214 -14.98 6.31 -9.38
C LEU A 214 -13.51 5.91 -9.30
N LEU A 215 -13.08 4.95 -10.12
CA LEU A 215 -11.69 4.46 -10.13
C LEU A 215 -10.66 5.51 -10.60
N LYS A 216 -11.12 6.53 -11.35
CA LYS A 216 -10.32 7.69 -11.76
C LYS A 216 -10.41 8.87 -10.79
N ALA A 217 -11.35 8.84 -9.84
CA ALA A 217 -11.48 9.88 -8.84
C ALA A 217 -10.19 9.96 -8.03
N LYS A 218 -9.81 11.19 -7.65
CA LYS A 218 -8.54 11.45 -6.98
C LYS A 218 -8.73 11.59 -5.48
N ASP A 219 -7.80 11.01 -4.73
CA ASP A 219 -7.68 11.23 -3.28
C ASP A 219 -7.21 12.65 -2.97
N ASN A 220 -7.11 12.97 -1.68
CA ASN A 220 -6.58 14.24 -1.17
C ASN A 220 -5.12 14.52 -1.61
N ARG A 221 -4.38 13.51 -2.08
CA ARG A 221 -3.01 13.61 -2.60
C ARG A 221 -2.96 13.68 -4.13
N GLY A 222 -4.10 13.72 -4.81
CA GLY A 222 -4.21 13.79 -6.27
C GLY A 222 -3.99 12.46 -7.00
N ARG A 223 -3.97 11.34 -6.28
CA ARG A 223 -3.77 9.99 -6.83
C ARG A 223 -5.10 9.32 -7.13
N PRO A 224 -5.23 8.59 -8.25
CA PRO A 224 -6.47 7.93 -8.59
C PRO A 224 -6.78 6.80 -7.59
N LEU A 225 -8.06 6.54 -7.33
CA LEU A 225 -8.51 5.51 -6.39
C LEU A 225 -7.94 4.12 -6.73
N LEU A 226 -7.81 3.79 -8.02
CA LEU A 226 -7.21 2.51 -8.42
C LEU A 226 -5.78 2.34 -7.88
N ASP A 227 -4.96 3.39 -7.91
CA ASP A 227 -3.60 3.33 -7.38
C ASP A 227 -3.62 3.19 -5.86
N VAL A 228 -4.57 3.87 -5.19
CA VAL A 228 -4.78 3.72 -3.74
C VAL A 228 -5.17 2.29 -3.37
N LEU A 229 -6.01 1.61 -4.16
CA LEU A 229 -6.38 0.21 -3.94
C LEU A 229 -5.17 -0.72 -4.07
N ILE A 230 -4.32 -0.48 -5.07
CA ILE A 230 -3.12 -1.29 -5.34
C ILE A 230 -2.06 -1.08 -4.25
N GLU A 231 -1.76 0.17 -3.89
CA GLU A 231 -0.79 0.50 -2.84
C GLU A 231 -1.19 -0.06 -1.46
N ASN A 232 -2.49 -0.08 -1.16
CA ASN A 232 -3.03 -0.66 0.08
C ASN A 232 -3.26 -2.17 -0.02
N GLU A 233 -2.85 -2.81 -1.12
CA GLU A 233 -2.99 -4.25 -1.39
C GLU A 233 -4.41 -4.79 -1.11
N GLN A 234 -5.44 -4.09 -1.58
CA GLN A 234 -6.85 -4.47 -1.41
C GLN A 234 -7.26 -5.49 -2.47
N LYS A 235 -6.90 -6.76 -2.25
CA LYS A 235 -7.05 -7.82 -3.25
C LYS A 235 -8.52 -8.12 -3.54
N GLU A 236 -9.39 -8.10 -2.53
CA GLU A 236 -10.82 -8.41 -2.70
C GLU A 236 -11.56 -7.27 -3.40
N VAL A 237 -11.19 -6.03 -3.13
CA VAL A 237 -11.78 -4.86 -3.82
C VAL A 237 -11.38 -4.83 -5.29
N VAL A 238 -10.11 -5.11 -5.59
CA VAL A 238 -9.61 -5.11 -6.97
C VAL A 238 -10.14 -6.31 -7.77
N SER A 239 -10.35 -7.47 -7.14
CA SER A 239 -10.88 -8.66 -7.81
C SER A 239 -12.37 -8.54 -8.19
N TYR A 240 -13.07 -7.54 -7.65
CA TYR A 240 -14.48 -7.31 -7.93
C TYR A 240 -14.77 -7.09 -9.43
N ALA A 241 -15.86 -7.69 -9.93
CA ALA A 241 -16.16 -7.80 -11.35
C ALA A 241 -16.23 -6.44 -12.10
N SER A 242 -16.76 -5.38 -11.47
CA SER A 242 -16.83 -4.06 -12.11
C SER A 242 -15.45 -3.40 -12.26
N VAL A 243 -14.56 -3.59 -11.28
CA VAL A 243 -13.17 -3.13 -11.32
C VAL A 243 -12.40 -3.90 -12.39
N GLN A 244 -12.56 -5.22 -12.43
CA GLN A 244 -11.93 -6.08 -13.44
C GLN A 244 -12.37 -5.74 -14.87
N ARG A 245 -13.65 -5.44 -15.06
CA ARG A 245 -14.17 -4.98 -16.37
C ARG A 245 -13.50 -3.68 -16.80
N TYR A 246 -13.38 -2.71 -15.90
CA TYR A 246 -12.70 -1.45 -16.18
C TYR A 246 -11.20 -1.63 -16.47
N LEU A 247 -10.50 -2.47 -15.70
CA LEU A 247 -9.10 -2.82 -15.96
C LEU A 247 -8.92 -3.48 -17.33
N THR A 248 -9.86 -4.34 -17.72
CA THR A 248 -9.87 -4.99 -19.04
C THR A 248 -10.05 -3.95 -20.16
N GLU A 249 -10.94 -2.97 -19.97
CA GLU A 249 -11.13 -1.87 -20.93
C GLU A 249 -9.88 -0.99 -21.08
N ILE A 250 -9.15 -0.74 -19.99
CA ILE A 250 -7.86 -0.04 -20.04
C ILE A 250 -6.81 -0.89 -20.76
N TRP A 251 -6.73 -2.18 -20.43
CA TRP A 251 -5.76 -3.11 -20.99
C TRP A 251 -5.87 -3.22 -22.51
N THR A 252 -7.11 -3.30 -23.03
CA THR A 252 -7.37 -3.37 -24.46
C THR A 252 -7.34 -2.00 -25.14
N ALA A 253 -7.53 -0.90 -24.41
CA ALA A 253 -7.55 0.47 -24.93
C ALA A 253 -8.44 0.65 -26.17
N ARG A 254 -9.62 0.01 -26.17
CA ARG A 254 -10.59 -0.06 -27.30
C ARG A 254 -10.07 -0.81 -28.54
N VAL A 255 -9.07 -1.68 -28.37
CA VAL A 255 -8.64 -2.65 -29.37
C VAL A 255 -9.39 -3.95 -29.13
N ASP A 256 -10.55 -4.10 -29.77
CA ASP A 256 -11.44 -5.25 -29.60
C ASP A 256 -10.96 -6.44 -30.47
N TRP A 257 -9.75 -6.93 -30.18
CA TRP A 257 -9.21 -8.10 -30.86
C TRP A 257 -9.68 -9.38 -30.17
N SER A 258 -10.14 -10.34 -30.96
CA SER A 258 -10.31 -11.71 -30.46
C SER A 258 -8.94 -12.29 -30.11
N PHE A 259 -8.92 -13.29 -29.21
CA PHE A 259 -7.70 -14.00 -28.83
C PHE A 259 -6.91 -14.51 -30.06
N GLY A 260 -7.60 -14.99 -31.10
CA GLY A 260 -6.92 -15.41 -32.33
C GLY A 260 -6.18 -14.25 -33.05
N LYS A 261 -6.73 -13.04 -33.03
CA LYS A 261 -6.08 -11.86 -33.63
C LYS A 261 -4.89 -11.38 -32.82
N THR A 262 -4.97 -11.43 -31.48
CA THR A 262 -3.83 -11.07 -30.62
C THR A 262 -2.68 -12.06 -30.79
N VAL A 263 -2.97 -13.36 -30.89
CA VAL A 263 -1.96 -14.40 -31.18
C VAL A 263 -1.36 -14.23 -32.58
N ALA A 264 -2.19 -14.00 -33.60
CA ALA A 264 -1.71 -13.76 -34.97
C ALA A 264 -0.82 -12.51 -35.04
N PHE A 265 -1.18 -11.45 -34.34
CA PHE A 265 -0.35 -10.24 -34.22
C PHE A 265 0.98 -10.54 -33.51
N SER A 266 0.96 -11.26 -32.39
CA SER A 266 2.17 -11.66 -31.67
C SER A 266 3.13 -12.46 -32.58
N LEU A 267 2.61 -13.44 -33.34
CA LEU A 267 3.39 -14.20 -34.31
C LEU A 267 3.93 -13.33 -35.45
N PHE A 268 3.13 -12.40 -35.97
CA PHE A 268 3.56 -11.45 -36.99
C PHE A 268 4.73 -10.58 -36.51
N VAL A 269 4.61 -10.03 -35.30
CA VAL A 269 5.64 -9.20 -34.68
C VAL A 269 6.91 -10.00 -34.37
N LEU A 270 6.77 -11.26 -33.94
CA LEU A 270 7.90 -12.17 -33.70
C LEU A 270 8.65 -12.56 -34.98
N MET A 271 7.93 -12.80 -36.08
CA MET A 271 8.54 -13.21 -37.35
C MET A 271 9.09 -12.03 -38.16
N CYS A 272 8.63 -10.80 -37.89
CA CYS A 272 9.03 -9.60 -38.62
C CYS A 272 9.68 -8.57 -37.68
N PRO A 273 11.01 -8.60 -37.48
CA PRO A 273 11.73 -7.65 -36.63
C PRO A 273 11.48 -6.16 -36.96
N PRO A 274 11.35 -5.74 -38.24
CA PRO A 274 10.98 -4.36 -38.56
C PRO A 274 9.60 -3.96 -38.01
N ALA A 275 8.62 -4.88 -38.01
CA ALA A 275 7.30 -4.62 -37.43
C ALA A 275 7.38 -4.49 -35.91
N TRP A 276 8.14 -5.36 -35.24
CA TRP A 276 8.43 -5.24 -33.81
C TRP A 276 9.06 -3.89 -33.45
N PHE A 277 10.05 -3.46 -34.23
CA PHE A 277 10.70 -2.16 -34.01
C PHE A 277 9.72 -0.99 -34.15
N TYR A 278 8.85 -1.02 -35.17
CA TYR A 278 7.82 0.00 -35.39
C TYR A 278 6.85 0.14 -34.20
N PHE A 279 6.34 -0.97 -33.67
CA PHE A 279 5.39 -0.94 -32.54
C PHE A 279 6.06 -0.70 -31.17
N SER A 280 7.36 -0.92 -31.06
CA SER A 280 8.12 -0.63 -29.84
C SER A 280 8.49 0.85 -29.70
N LEU A 281 8.55 1.59 -30.81
CA LEU A 281 8.79 3.03 -30.80
C LEU A 281 7.58 3.80 -30.24
N PRO A 282 7.79 4.93 -29.54
CA PRO A 282 6.73 5.78 -29.02
C PRO A 282 6.07 6.62 -30.13
N LEU A 283 5.62 5.97 -31.20
CA LEU A 283 4.90 6.61 -32.29
C LEU A 283 3.45 6.82 -31.88
N ASP A 284 2.89 7.98 -32.24
CA ASP A 284 1.52 8.40 -31.93
C ASP A 284 0.44 7.67 -32.75
N SER A 285 0.56 6.35 -32.83
CA SER A 285 -0.47 5.49 -33.36
C SER A 285 -1.48 5.13 -32.27
N ARG A 286 -2.77 5.10 -32.63
CA ARG A 286 -3.85 4.69 -31.71
C ARG A 286 -3.62 3.28 -31.13
N ILE A 287 -3.01 2.39 -31.92
CA ILE A 287 -2.74 0.99 -31.54
C ILE A 287 -1.52 0.88 -30.63
N GLY A 288 -0.42 1.61 -30.92
CA GLY A 288 0.82 1.56 -30.13
C GLY A 288 0.69 2.09 -28.70
N ARG A 289 -0.34 2.90 -28.41
CA ARG A 289 -0.64 3.34 -27.04
C ARG A 289 -1.31 2.27 -26.17
N ALA A 290 -1.84 1.20 -26.77
CA ALA A 290 -2.55 0.15 -26.03
C ALA A 290 -1.58 -0.67 -25.15
N PRO A 291 -1.87 -0.88 -23.85
CA PRO A 291 -1.01 -1.66 -22.95
C PRO A 291 -0.74 -3.08 -23.45
N ILE A 292 -1.75 -3.76 -23.99
CA ILE A 292 -1.60 -5.12 -24.55
C ILE A 292 -0.55 -5.19 -25.67
N ILE A 293 -0.44 -4.16 -26.51
CA ILE A 293 0.53 -4.13 -27.62
C ILE A 293 1.94 -3.95 -27.08
N LYS A 294 2.12 -3.02 -26.13
CA LYS A 294 3.41 -2.82 -25.45
C LYS A 294 3.88 -4.09 -24.73
N PHE A 295 2.95 -4.78 -24.08
CA PHE A 295 3.20 -6.06 -23.42
C PHE A 295 3.66 -7.14 -24.41
N VAL A 296 2.97 -7.29 -25.55
CA VAL A 296 3.39 -8.21 -26.62
C VAL A 296 4.78 -7.85 -27.16
N CYS A 297 5.07 -6.57 -27.40
CA CYS A 297 6.40 -6.13 -27.83
C CYS A 297 7.49 -6.44 -26.80
N HIS A 298 7.19 -6.34 -25.50
CA HIS A 298 8.09 -6.72 -24.42
C HIS A 298 8.35 -8.23 -24.39
N ILE A 299 7.31 -9.06 -24.53
CA ILE A 299 7.47 -10.53 -24.66
C ILE A 299 8.34 -10.88 -25.85
N VAL A 300 8.05 -10.30 -27.02
CA VAL A 300 8.83 -10.57 -28.25
C VAL A 300 10.29 -10.14 -28.09
N SER A 301 10.55 -8.99 -27.44
CA SER A 301 11.91 -8.55 -27.10
C SER A 301 12.64 -9.58 -26.24
N HIS A 302 11.96 -10.15 -25.24
CA HIS A 302 12.51 -11.20 -24.39
C HIS A 302 12.77 -12.51 -25.15
N VAL A 303 11.89 -12.88 -26.09
CA VAL A 303 12.11 -14.01 -26.99
C VAL A 303 13.37 -13.80 -27.85
N TYR A 304 13.57 -12.60 -28.41
CA TYR A 304 14.81 -12.30 -29.13
C TYR A 304 16.04 -12.34 -28.22
N PHE A 305 15.94 -11.82 -26.99
CA PHE A 305 17.02 -11.88 -26.01
C PHE A 305 17.40 -13.33 -25.66
N THR A 306 16.42 -14.20 -25.42
CA THR A 306 16.67 -15.62 -25.11
C THR A 306 17.25 -16.39 -26.29
N ILE A 307 16.79 -16.13 -27.52
CA ILE A 307 17.39 -16.68 -28.74
C ILE A 307 18.84 -16.22 -28.88
N LEU A 308 19.09 -14.92 -28.72
CA LEU A 308 20.43 -14.34 -28.84
C LEU A 308 21.40 -14.92 -27.81
N LEU A 309 20.95 -15.03 -26.56
CA LEU A 309 21.70 -15.63 -25.47
C LEU A 309 21.97 -17.12 -25.72
N THR A 310 21.00 -17.86 -26.26
CA THR A 310 21.17 -19.27 -26.67
C THR A 310 22.23 -19.42 -27.76
N VAL A 311 22.23 -18.56 -28.78
CA VAL A 311 23.21 -18.57 -29.87
C VAL A 311 24.63 -18.34 -29.33
N VAL A 312 24.80 -17.43 -28.36
CA VAL A 312 26.09 -17.15 -27.72
C VAL A 312 26.54 -18.31 -26.83
N VAL A 313 25.66 -18.86 -25.99
CA VAL A 313 26.02 -19.97 -25.07
C VAL A 313 26.42 -21.22 -25.85
N LEU A 314 25.65 -21.59 -26.88
CA LEU A 314 25.89 -22.78 -27.69
C LEU A 314 26.98 -22.59 -28.75
N ASN A 315 27.51 -21.37 -28.92
CA ASN A 315 28.57 -21.07 -29.89
C ASN A 315 28.21 -21.48 -31.33
N ILE A 316 26.95 -21.28 -31.74
CA ILE A 316 26.43 -21.80 -33.03
C ILE A 316 27.19 -21.22 -34.22
N THR A 317 27.57 -19.93 -34.15
CA THR A 317 28.24 -19.23 -35.26
C THR A 317 29.75 -19.47 -35.29
N HIS A 318 30.39 -19.55 -34.13
CA HIS A 318 31.86 -19.64 -34.00
C HIS A 318 32.23 -20.59 -32.87
N LYS A 319 32.86 -21.71 -33.21
CA LYS A 319 33.27 -22.74 -32.26
C LYS A 319 34.42 -22.24 -31.38
N MET A 320 34.33 -22.41 -30.05
CA MET A 320 35.34 -21.88 -29.13
C MET A 320 36.73 -22.48 -29.32
N TYR A 321 36.84 -23.74 -29.73
CA TYR A 321 38.14 -24.40 -29.90
C TYR A 321 38.89 -23.94 -31.16
N GLU A 322 38.20 -23.27 -32.10
CA GLU A 322 38.79 -22.69 -33.31
C GLU A 322 39.16 -21.21 -33.13
N THR A 323 38.93 -20.63 -31.94
CA THR A 323 39.19 -19.20 -31.69
C THR A 323 40.70 -18.91 -31.72
N THR A 324 41.06 -17.95 -32.57
CA THR A 324 42.40 -17.37 -32.72
C THR A 324 42.51 -15.97 -32.11
N SER A 325 41.37 -15.34 -31.78
CA SER A 325 41.26 -14.01 -31.21
C SER A 325 40.16 -13.97 -30.14
N VAL A 326 40.35 -13.13 -29.13
CA VAL A 326 39.41 -12.92 -28.00
C VAL A 326 38.42 -11.77 -28.29
N ILE A 327 38.51 -11.15 -29.48
CA ILE A 327 37.64 -10.05 -29.88
C ILE A 327 36.18 -10.54 -29.95
N PRO A 328 35.21 -9.78 -29.37
CA PRO A 328 33.82 -10.19 -29.41
C PRO A 328 33.24 -10.21 -30.82
N ASN A 329 32.39 -11.21 -31.08
CA ASN A 329 31.69 -11.35 -32.36
C ASN A 329 30.54 -10.35 -32.49
N SER A 330 30.04 -10.11 -33.70
CA SER A 330 28.89 -9.21 -33.93
C SER A 330 27.66 -9.57 -33.11
N VAL A 331 27.43 -10.87 -32.89
CA VAL A 331 26.32 -11.39 -32.05
C VAL A 331 26.51 -11.03 -30.58
N GLU A 332 27.76 -11.05 -30.09
CA GLU A 332 28.08 -10.68 -28.70
C GLU A 332 27.97 -9.18 -28.48
N TRP A 333 28.34 -8.36 -29.47
CA TRP A 333 28.09 -6.91 -29.45
C TRP A 333 26.59 -6.59 -29.41
N LEU A 334 25.78 -7.31 -30.18
CA LEU A 334 24.32 -7.17 -30.12
C LEU A 334 23.77 -7.59 -28.75
N LEU A 335 24.29 -8.67 -28.16
CA LEU A 335 23.90 -9.12 -26.83
C LEU A 335 24.25 -8.08 -25.76
N LEU A 336 25.44 -7.49 -25.85
CA LEU A 336 25.89 -6.43 -24.95
C LEU A 336 24.99 -5.19 -25.05
N LEU A 337 24.58 -4.80 -26.26
CA LEU A 337 23.61 -3.73 -26.45
C LEU A 337 22.27 -4.06 -25.77
N TRP A 338 21.77 -5.29 -25.93
CA TRP A 338 20.52 -5.73 -25.29
C TRP A 338 20.60 -5.72 -23.77
N LEU A 339 21.69 -6.26 -23.20
CA LEU A 339 21.95 -6.26 -21.76
C LEU A 339 22.07 -4.83 -21.20
N SER A 340 22.67 -3.91 -21.95
CA SER A 340 22.72 -2.50 -21.57
C SER A 340 21.33 -1.85 -21.52
N GLY A 341 20.45 -2.19 -22.47
CA GLY A 341 19.06 -1.74 -22.47
C GLY A 341 18.28 -2.28 -21.27
N ASN A 342 18.43 -3.57 -20.96
CA ASN A 342 17.82 -4.18 -19.77
C ASN A 342 18.32 -3.54 -18.48
N LEU A 343 19.62 -3.24 -18.38
CA LEU A 343 20.20 -2.53 -17.24
C LEU A 343 19.60 -1.12 -17.08
N VAL A 344 19.50 -0.35 -18.17
CA VAL A 344 18.89 0.98 -18.14
C VAL A 344 17.43 0.92 -17.72
N SER A 345 16.67 -0.08 -18.21
CA SER A 345 15.29 -0.29 -17.82
C SER A 345 15.16 -0.51 -16.31
N GLU A 346 15.95 -1.42 -15.74
CA GLU A 346 15.92 -1.72 -14.30
C GLU A 346 16.37 -0.52 -13.44
N LEU A 347 17.37 0.24 -13.88
CA LEU A 347 17.81 1.46 -13.20
C LEU A 347 16.76 2.60 -13.29
N SER A 348 15.94 2.61 -14.33
CA SER A 348 14.88 3.61 -14.50
C SER A 348 13.63 3.28 -13.69
N SER A 349 13.41 1.99 -13.38
CA SER A 349 12.21 1.49 -12.67
C SER A 349 12.42 1.29 -11.16
N MET A 350 13.40 1.96 -10.54
CA MET A 350 13.72 1.81 -9.11
C MET A 350 12.48 2.06 -8.21
N GLY A 351 11.87 0.98 -7.73
CA GLY A 351 10.69 1.02 -6.85
C GLY A 351 9.75 -0.20 -6.92
N GLY A 352 9.88 -1.07 -7.93
CA GLY A 352 8.93 -2.17 -8.19
C GLY A 352 9.37 -3.58 -7.77
N GLY A 353 10.04 -3.74 -6.63
CA GLY A 353 10.51 -5.06 -6.17
C GLY A 353 9.39 -5.94 -5.60
N SER A 354 8.48 -6.44 -6.44
CA SER A 354 7.44 -7.41 -6.07
C SER A 354 7.60 -8.71 -6.87
N GLY A 355 7.65 -9.86 -6.19
CA GLY A 355 7.67 -11.19 -6.82
C GLY A 355 8.98 -11.57 -7.51
N LEU A 356 8.91 -12.00 -8.78
CA LEU A 356 10.04 -12.52 -9.57
C LEU A 356 11.00 -11.41 -10.08
N GLY A 357 10.86 -10.15 -9.68
CA GLY A 357 11.78 -9.08 -10.06
C GLY A 357 13.26 -9.37 -9.73
N ILE A 358 13.51 -10.18 -8.69
CA ILE A 358 14.85 -10.69 -8.35
C ILE A 358 15.49 -11.45 -9.51
N VAL A 359 14.70 -12.17 -10.32
CA VAL A 359 15.20 -12.96 -11.46
C VAL A 359 15.83 -12.05 -12.52
N LYS A 360 15.22 -10.88 -12.81
CA LYS A 360 15.78 -9.90 -13.76
C LYS A 360 17.13 -9.36 -13.29
N VAL A 361 17.23 -9.01 -12.01
CA VAL A 361 18.48 -8.57 -11.39
C VAL A 361 19.54 -9.68 -11.47
N LEU A 362 19.17 -10.93 -11.22
CA LEU A 362 20.08 -12.07 -11.28
C LEU A 362 20.61 -12.31 -12.70
N ILE A 363 19.77 -12.19 -13.73
CA ILE A 363 20.19 -12.25 -15.14
C ILE A 363 21.24 -11.16 -15.42
N LEU A 364 21.00 -9.92 -14.99
CA LEU A 364 21.93 -8.81 -15.19
C LEU A 364 23.25 -9.00 -14.45
N VAL A 365 23.22 -9.46 -13.20
CA VAL A 365 24.42 -9.69 -12.39
C VAL A 365 25.28 -10.82 -12.98
N LEU A 366 24.67 -11.95 -13.36
CA LEU A 366 25.38 -13.06 -14.00
C LEU A 366 25.94 -12.65 -15.36
N SER A 367 25.19 -11.88 -16.14
CA SER A 367 25.64 -11.37 -17.43
C SER A 367 26.78 -10.35 -17.28
N ALA A 368 26.74 -9.48 -16.27
CA ALA A 368 27.82 -8.56 -15.96
C ALA A 368 29.10 -9.30 -15.53
N ALA A 369 28.97 -10.35 -14.71
CA ALA A 369 30.08 -11.23 -14.35
C ALA A 369 30.66 -11.94 -15.59
N ALA A 370 29.82 -12.41 -16.51
CA ALA A 370 30.28 -13.01 -17.77
C ALA A 370 31.06 -11.99 -18.63
N ILE A 371 30.55 -10.77 -18.79
CA ILE A 371 31.23 -9.69 -19.50
C ILE A 371 32.58 -9.37 -18.84
N ALA A 372 32.63 -9.30 -17.50
CA ALA A 372 33.87 -9.09 -16.77
C ALA A 372 34.88 -10.21 -17.05
N VAL A 373 34.46 -11.49 -17.01
CA VAL A 373 35.33 -12.62 -17.37
C VAL A 373 35.88 -12.49 -18.79
N HIS A 374 35.08 -12.04 -19.76
CA HIS A 374 35.55 -11.78 -21.13
C HIS A 374 36.59 -10.64 -21.18
N VAL A 375 36.36 -9.54 -20.47
CA VAL A 375 37.32 -8.43 -20.37
C VAL A 375 38.63 -8.89 -19.72
N LEU A 376 38.55 -9.69 -18.66
CA LEU A 376 39.73 -10.31 -18.01
C LEU A 376 40.46 -11.26 -18.96
N ALA A 377 39.74 -12.01 -19.79
CA ALA A 377 40.33 -12.89 -20.82
C ALA A 377 41.15 -12.10 -21.84
N PHE A 378 40.80 -10.84 -22.10
CA PHE A 378 41.54 -9.95 -22.99
C PHE A 378 42.71 -9.25 -22.27
N LEU A 379 42.49 -8.73 -21.05
CA LEU A 379 43.47 -7.91 -20.34
C LEU A 379 44.60 -8.71 -19.67
N LEU A 380 44.30 -9.85 -19.05
CA LEU A 380 45.30 -10.61 -18.28
C LEU A 380 46.43 -11.17 -19.15
N PRO A 381 46.17 -11.78 -20.34
CA PRO A 381 47.23 -12.22 -21.25
C PRO A 381 48.12 -11.08 -21.76
N ALA A 382 47.54 -9.88 -21.93
CA ALA A 382 48.23 -8.72 -22.46
C ALA A 382 49.09 -7.99 -21.42
N LEU A 383 48.61 -7.89 -20.16
CA LEU A 383 49.23 -7.07 -19.12
C LEU A 383 50.06 -7.86 -18.11
N VAL A 384 49.59 -9.06 -17.71
CA VAL A 384 50.13 -9.78 -16.54
C VAL A 384 50.88 -11.04 -16.95
N LEU A 385 50.34 -11.79 -17.91
CA LEU A 385 50.89 -13.08 -18.33
C LEU A 385 51.88 -12.93 -19.50
N THR A 386 52.57 -11.80 -19.60
CA THR A 386 53.47 -11.50 -20.74
C THR A 386 54.56 -12.53 -20.93
N HIS A 387 54.99 -13.19 -19.84
CA HIS A 387 56.01 -14.23 -19.79
C HIS A 387 55.61 -15.58 -20.40
N LEU A 388 54.30 -15.85 -20.59
CA LEU A 388 53.81 -17.11 -21.14
C LEU A 388 53.90 -17.14 -22.68
N ASP A 389 54.04 -18.34 -23.23
CA ASP A 389 54.00 -18.55 -24.68
C ASP A 389 52.61 -18.26 -25.26
N ASN A 390 52.55 -17.99 -26.57
CA ASN A 390 51.29 -17.65 -27.24
C ASN A 390 50.23 -18.75 -27.12
N ASP A 391 50.65 -20.02 -27.14
CA ASP A 391 49.74 -21.17 -26.99
C ASP A 391 49.17 -21.28 -25.57
N GLU A 392 49.98 -20.98 -24.54
CA GLU A 392 49.54 -20.97 -23.14
C GLU A 392 48.58 -19.81 -22.86
N LYS A 393 48.86 -18.63 -23.41
CA LYS A 393 47.95 -17.46 -23.37
C LYS A 393 46.62 -17.78 -24.03
N LEU A 394 46.64 -18.48 -25.17
CA LEU A 394 45.44 -18.89 -25.89
C LEU A 394 44.64 -19.93 -25.11
N HIS A 395 45.31 -20.90 -24.47
CA HIS A 395 44.66 -21.88 -23.59
C HIS A 395 43.96 -21.21 -22.39
N PHE A 396 44.63 -20.24 -21.75
CA PHE A 396 44.03 -19.45 -20.68
C PHE A 396 42.78 -18.69 -21.16
N ALA A 397 42.88 -18.00 -22.29
CA ALA A 397 41.77 -17.26 -22.87
C ALA A 397 40.57 -18.18 -23.18
N ARG A 398 40.81 -19.37 -23.74
CA ARG A 398 39.75 -20.38 -23.99
C ARG A 398 39.06 -20.84 -22.71
N THR A 399 39.80 -21.01 -21.62
CA THR A 399 39.25 -21.38 -20.31
C THR A 399 38.36 -20.28 -19.75
N MET A 400 38.76 -19.01 -19.89
CA MET A 400 37.94 -17.87 -19.49
C MET A 400 36.69 -17.72 -20.36
N LEU A 401 36.79 -17.94 -21.66
CA LEU A 401 35.63 -17.96 -22.56
C LEU A 401 34.64 -19.09 -22.20
N TYR A 402 35.15 -20.25 -21.78
CA TYR A 402 34.29 -21.31 -21.23
C TYR A 402 33.56 -20.88 -19.96
N LEU A 403 34.27 -20.25 -19.01
CA LEU A 403 33.66 -19.74 -17.79
C LEU A 403 32.59 -18.66 -18.09
N LYS A 404 32.87 -17.74 -19.02
CA LYS A 404 31.90 -16.77 -19.55
C LYS A 404 30.63 -17.47 -20.04
N ASN A 405 30.77 -18.51 -20.87
CA ASN A 405 29.62 -19.24 -21.40
C ASN A 405 28.83 -19.97 -20.32
N GLN A 406 29.47 -20.50 -19.27
CA GLN A 406 28.76 -21.08 -18.12
C GLN A 406 27.94 -20.03 -17.36
N LEU A 407 28.50 -18.85 -17.13
CA LEU A 407 27.78 -17.73 -16.51
C LEU A 407 26.58 -17.28 -17.37
N PHE A 408 26.75 -17.18 -18.68
CA PHE A 408 25.64 -16.91 -19.60
C PHE A 408 24.63 -18.06 -19.67
N ALA A 409 25.04 -19.31 -19.48
CA ALA A 409 24.11 -20.45 -19.42
C ALA A 409 23.22 -20.39 -18.16
N PHE A 410 23.77 -19.99 -17.02
CA PHE A 410 22.96 -19.70 -15.83
C PHE A 410 22.03 -18.51 -16.06
N ALA A 411 22.50 -17.44 -16.70
CA ALA A 411 21.65 -16.32 -17.08
C ALA A 411 20.51 -16.75 -18.02
N LEU A 412 20.77 -17.69 -18.94
CA LEU A 412 19.77 -18.25 -19.86
C LEU A 412 18.71 -19.07 -19.11
N LEU A 413 19.11 -19.86 -18.11
CA LEU A 413 18.18 -20.59 -17.25
C LEU A 413 17.22 -19.62 -16.56
N PHE A 414 17.72 -18.53 -15.98
CA PHE A 414 16.89 -17.52 -15.34
C PHE A 414 16.04 -16.74 -16.35
N ALA A 415 16.53 -16.50 -17.56
CA ALA A 415 15.73 -15.92 -18.62
C ALA A 415 14.53 -16.83 -18.98
N PHE A 416 14.69 -18.16 -18.94
CA PHE A 416 13.54 -19.07 -19.10
C PHE A 416 12.56 -18.98 -17.92
N VAL A 417 13.04 -18.83 -16.68
CA VAL A 417 12.19 -18.64 -15.49
C VAL A 417 11.38 -17.36 -15.59
N GLU A 418 11.93 -16.30 -16.20
CA GLU A 418 11.23 -15.02 -16.40
C GLU A 418 9.95 -15.17 -17.25
N TYR A 419 9.83 -16.19 -18.11
CA TYR A 419 8.57 -16.45 -18.82
C TYR A 419 7.38 -16.73 -17.88
N LEU A 420 7.63 -17.23 -16.67
CA LEU A 420 6.58 -17.40 -15.66
C LEU A 420 5.93 -16.06 -15.28
N ASP A 421 6.70 -14.97 -15.31
CA ASP A 421 6.18 -13.63 -15.02
C ASP A 421 5.23 -13.15 -16.12
N PHE A 422 5.56 -13.39 -17.40
CA PHE A 422 4.66 -13.07 -18.52
C PHE A 422 3.39 -13.90 -18.54
N LEU A 423 3.43 -15.14 -18.04
CA LEU A 423 2.26 -16.01 -17.97
C LEU A 423 1.22 -15.57 -16.94
N THR A 424 1.57 -14.66 -16.03
CA THR A 424 0.64 -14.15 -15.00
C THR A 424 -0.62 -13.49 -15.56
N VAL A 425 -0.54 -12.94 -16.77
CA VAL A 425 -1.66 -12.28 -17.46
C VAL A 425 -2.76 -13.28 -17.86
N HIS A 426 -2.42 -14.56 -18.01
CA HIS A 426 -3.38 -15.57 -18.43
C HIS A 426 -4.15 -16.12 -17.23
N HIS A 427 -5.48 -16.09 -17.29
CA HIS A 427 -6.36 -16.55 -16.20
C HIS A 427 -6.06 -18.00 -15.72
N LEU A 428 -5.63 -18.92 -16.59
CA LEU A 428 -5.24 -20.27 -16.19
C LEU A 428 -3.87 -20.35 -15.51
N PHE A 429 -2.91 -19.46 -15.85
CA PHE A 429 -1.52 -19.54 -15.37
C PHE A 429 -1.21 -18.53 -14.25
N GLY A 430 -1.97 -17.45 -14.13
CA GLY A 430 -1.86 -16.45 -13.07
C GLY A 430 -1.90 -17.05 -11.66
N PRO A 431 -2.91 -17.87 -11.31
CA PRO A 431 -2.96 -18.51 -10.00
C PRO A 431 -1.75 -19.42 -9.73
N TRP A 432 -1.25 -20.13 -10.74
CA TRP A 432 -0.08 -21.00 -10.59
C TRP A 432 1.19 -20.23 -10.24
N ALA A 433 1.44 -19.10 -10.90
CA ALA A 433 2.61 -18.27 -10.60
C ALA A 433 2.60 -17.77 -9.14
N ILE A 434 1.43 -17.40 -8.62
CA ILE A 434 1.23 -17.00 -7.22
C ILE A 434 1.51 -18.17 -6.28
N ILE A 435 0.91 -19.34 -6.54
CA ILE A 435 1.10 -20.55 -5.72
C ILE A 435 2.56 -20.99 -5.71
N ILE A 436 3.24 -20.99 -6.87
CA ILE A 436 4.66 -21.34 -6.96
C ILE A 436 5.49 -20.40 -6.09
N ARG A 437 5.25 -19.09 -6.17
CA ARG A 437 5.94 -18.10 -5.32
C ARG A 437 5.70 -18.37 -3.84
N ASP A 438 4.46 -18.63 -3.44
CA ASP A 438 4.12 -18.86 -2.04
C ASP A 438 4.77 -20.17 -1.53
N LEU A 439 4.75 -21.23 -2.36
CA LEU A 439 5.41 -22.50 -2.07
C LEU A 439 6.94 -22.38 -1.98
N MET A 440 7.56 -21.44 -2.72
CA MET A 440 9.01 -21.20 -2.62
C MET A 440 9.43 -20.71 -1.23
N TYR A 441 8.61 -19.93 -0.54
CA TYR A 441 8.90 -19.52 0.85
C TYR A 441 8.86 -20.70 1.82
N ASP A 442 7.86 -21.58 1.66
CA ASP A 442 7.75 -22.80 2.46
C ASP A 442 8.87 -23.80 2.16
N LEU A 443 9.22 -23.95 0.88
CA LEU A 443 10.34 -24.77 0.43
C LEU A 443 11.67 -24.25 1.00
N ALA A 444 11.89 -22.94 1.03
CA ALA A 444 13.08 -22.35 1.63
C ALA A 444 13.16 -22.65 3.14
N ARG A 445 12.04 -22.53 3.85
CA ARG A 445 11.96 -22.91 5.27
C ARG A 445 12.28 -24.39 5.49
N PHE A 446 11.76 -25.27 4.62
CA PHE A 446 12.08 -26.69 4.64
C PHE A 446 13.56 -26.96 4.34
N LEU A 447 14.14 -26.29 3.33
CA LEU A 447 15.53 -26.47 2.91
C LEU A 447 16.51 -26.11 4.03
N VAL A 448 16.23 -25.07 4.82
CA VAL A 448 17.05 -24.71 5.99
C VAL A 448 17.10 -25.86 7.00
N ILE A 449 15.95 -26.48 7.29
CA ILE A 449 15.87 -27.63 8.20
C ILE A 449 16.63 -28.81 7.61
N LEU A 450 16.42 -29.12 6.33
CA LEU A 450 17.11 -30.20 5.63
C LEU A 450 18.64 -30.02 5.67
N LEU A 451 19.13 -28.80 5.42
CA LEU A 451 20.56 -28.49 5.45
C LEU A 451 21.15 -28.68 6.86
N LEU A 452 20.42 -28.35 7.92
CA LEU A 452 20.86 -28.62 9.29
C LEU A 452 20.99 -30.12 9.56
N PHE A 453 20.05 -30.93 9.07
CA PHE A 453 20.17 -32.39 9.18
C PHE A 453 21.36 -32.91 8.38
N VAL A 454 21.50 -32.49 7.12
CA VAL A 454 22.61 -32.93 6.24
C VAL A 454 23.97 -32.52 6.78
N ALA A 455 24.10 -31.37 7.44
CA ALA A 455 25.35 -30.93 8.06
C ALA A 455 25.63 -31.62 9.41
N GLY A 456 24.58 -32.12 10.08
CA GLY A 456 24.69 -32.83 11.36
C GLY A 456 25.05 -34.31 11.22
N PHE A 457 24.68 -34.95 10.10
CA PHE A 457 25.14 -36.28 9.70
C PHE A 457 26.50 -36.20 8.99
#